data_AF-A0AA40DD45-F1
#
_entry.id   AF-A0AA40DD45-F1
#
_cell.length_a   1.000
_cell.length_b   1.000
_cell.length_c   1.000
_cell.angle_alpha   90.00
_cell.angle_beta   90.00
_cell.angle_gamma   90.00
#
_symmetry.space_group_name_H-M   'P 1'
#
loop_
_entity.id
_entity.type
_entity.pdbx_description
1 polymer ?
#
loop_
_entity_poly.entity_id
_entity_poly.type
_entity_poly.pdbx_seq_one_letter_code
_entity_poly.pdbx_strand_id
1 'polypeptide(L)'
;MCPSVNLTEETWSNHTMRHSELLLRDETPAPSCVGTLASRDDLGLRIASVFIILLGSAVGALLPVWLARSSKLRVPKLCFFVAKYFGTGVIIATAFMHLLSPASDNFRDECLENILPEYDWAMGIGLTTVMVMFLLEILVSRFDFGFHSSHGHQNPPGTVMTDRAALRPVGSRLRIHDRELVPSSSPGGSSSPVASSIEGGMCGKHQIPVLRHEVSYPPGGENHLGHLRDHIEGDEHPNFAGQMTALFILEFGVIFHSIFIGLTLAVTENFTVLFVVLVFHQTFEGLGLGARLATATWPPDARRWTPYVLGTVYAFSTPLAISIGLIASQSISLEATTSKIVNGVFDAISGGILMYTGLVELLAHEFMFNPEMRKAGLQMQLCAYGCVFVGVFVMALLAKWA
;
A
#
# COMPACT_ATOMS: atom_id res chain seq x y z
N MET A 1 -82.83 7.69 19.31
CA MET A 1 -82.47 8.68 20.35
C MET A 1 -81.05 8.38 20.80
N CYS A 2 -80.09 9.15 20.28
CA CYS A 2 -78.70 9.18 20.75
C CYS A 2 -78.48 10.54 21.42
N PRO A 3 -77.88 10.62 22.62
CA PRO A 3 -77.56 11.88 23.25
C PRO A 3 -76.21 12.41 22.77
N SER A 4 -76.15 13.72 22.52
CA SER A 4 -74.97 14.50 22.17
C SER A 4 -74.13 14.81 23.42
N VAL A 5 -72.84 14.47 23.39
CA VAL A 5 -71.85 14.89 24.39
C VAL A 5 -71.19 16.17 23.89
N ASN A 6 -71.36 17.27 24.63
CA ASN A 6 -70.67 18.54 24.43
C ASN A 6 -69.22 18.41 24.88
N LEU A 7 -68.28 18.43 23.94
CA LEU A 7 -66.86 18.66 24.21
C LEU A 7 -66.63 20.16 24.24
N THR A 8 -66.26 20.68 25.41
CA THR A 8 -65.93 22.08 25.68
C THR A 8 -64.66 22.51 24.91
N GLU A 9 -64.66 23.73 24.36
CA GLU A 9 -63.54 24.32 23.59
C GLU A 9 -62.20 24.40 24.35
N GLU A 10 -62.20 24.33 25.68
CA GLU A 10 -60.96 24.39 26.49
C GLU A 10 -60.02 23.19 26.28
N THR A 11 -60.55 22.00 25.98
CA THR A 11 -59.72 20.80 25.76
C THR A 11 -58.99 20.81 24.42
N TRP A 12 -59.52 21.52 23.41
CA TRP A 12 -58.83 21.70 22.14
C TRP A 12 -57.72 22.74 22.24
N SER A 13 -57.97 23.86 22.93
CA SER A 13 -56.95 24.91 23.11
C SER A 13 -55.69 24.40 23.81
N ASN A 14 -55.82 23.57 24.86
CA ASN A 14 -54.69 23.03 25.58
C ASN A 14 -53.90 21.95 24.81
N HIS A 15 -54.57 21.12 24.00
CA HIS A 15 -53.89 20.12 23.17
C HIS A 15 -53.18 20.74 21.97
N THR A 16 -53.77 21.78 21.37
CA THR A 16 -53.14 22.52 20.27
C THR A 16 -51.99 23.39 20.78
N MET A 17 -52.11 24.02 21.95
CA MET A 17 -51.02 24.79 22.59
C MET A 17 -49.82 23.92 22.96
N ARG A 18 -50.04 22.69 23.48
CA ARG A 18 -48.95 21.75 23.81
C ARG A 18 -48.25 21.20 22.57
N HIS A 19 -49.00 20.98 21.48
CA HIS A 19 -48.42 20.59 20.18
C HIS A 19 -47.64 21.74 19.54
N SER A 20 -48.10 22.99 19.67
CA SER A 20 -47.35 24.16 19.19
C SER A 20 -46.10 24.44 20.02
N GLU A 21 -46.12 24.23 21.34
CA GLU A 21 -44.91 24.34 22.18
C GLU A 21 -43.90 23.20 21.97
N LEU A 22 -44.36 22.00 21.60
CA LEU A 22 -43.49 20.88 21.21
C LEU A 22 -42.86 21.09 19.82
N LEU A 23 -43.58 21.70 18.89
CA LEU A 23 -43.05 22.04 17.55
C LEU A 23 -42.16 23.30 17.55
N LEU A 24 -42.28 24.18 18.55
CA LEU A 24 -41.41 25.36 18.71
C LEU A 24 -40.14 25.08 19.53
N ARG A 25 -40.02 23.89 20.13
CA ARG A 25 -38.86 23.50 20.94
C ARG A 25 -37.86 22.59 20.20
N ASP A 26 -38.15 22.26 18.94
CA ASP A 26 -37.30 21.41 18.10
C ASP A 26 -36.80 22.09 16.81
N GLU A 27 -37.04 23.40 16.66
CA GLU A 27 -36.29 24.20 15.69
C GLU A 27 -35.07 24.79 16.39
N THR A 28 -34.11 23.94 16.76
CA THR A 28 -32.73 24.36 16.51
C THR A 28 -32.69 24.63 15.01
N PRO A 29 -32.44 25.87 14.55
CA PRO A 29 -32.35 26.10 13.12
C PRO A 29 -31.34 25.10 12.59
N ALA A 30 -31.77 24.19 11.70
CA ALA A 30 -30.87 23.26 11.06
C ALA A 30 -29.66 24.08 10.61
N PRO A 31 -28.43 23.69 10.98
CA PRO A 31 -27.26 24.47 10.62
C PRO A 31 -27.35 24.72 9.12
N SER A 32 -27.36 25.99 8.72
CA SER A 32 -27.47 26.31 7.31
C SER A 32 -26.26 25.70 6.61
N CYS A 33 -26.45 24.61 5.88
CA CYS A 33 -25.43 23.87 5.13
C CYS A 33 -24.94 24.65 3.89
N VAL A 34 -24.82 25.97 4.06
CA VAL A 34 -24.33 26.93 3.10
C VAL A 34 -22.84 27.10 3.41
N GLY A 35 -21.98 26.81 2.43
CA GLY A 35 -20.54 27.02 2.57
C GLY A 35 -20.26 28.46 2.99
N THR A 36 -19.59 28.64 4.14
CA THR A 36 -19.18 29.96 4.61
C THR A 36 -17.96 30.40 3.83
N LEU A 37 -17.96 31.64 3.34
CA LEU A 37 -16.78 32.24 2.70
C LEU A 37 -15.70 32.41 3.76
N ALA A 38 -14.56 31.75 3.57
CA ALA A 38 -13.42 31.83 4.47
C ALA A 38 -13.03 33.28 4.74
N SER A 39 -12.86 33.66 6.02
CA SER A 39 -12.40 35.00 6.38
C SER A 39 -11.06 35.30 5.69
N ARG A 40 -10.93 36.50 5.11
CA ARG A 40 -9.76 36.92 4.32
C ARG A 40 -8.56 37.35 5.15
N ASP A 41 -8.56 36.99 6.42
CA ASP A 41 -7.47 37.31 7.31
C ASP A 41 -6.21 36.62 6.80
N ASP A 42 -5.12 37.39 6.78
CA ASP A 42 -3.79 36.94 6.37
C ASP A 42 -3.63 36.45 4.92
N LEU A 43 -4.31 37.05 3.94
CA LEU A 43 -4.11 36.75 2.51
C LEU A 43 -2.61 36.76 2.11
N GLY A 44 -1.82 37.68 2.66
CA GLY A 44 -0.37 37.71 2.44
C GLY A 44 0.35 36.45 2.94
N LEU A 45 -0.04 35.93 4.11
CA LEU A 45 0.52 34.70 4.68
C LEU A 45 0.03 33.47 3.92
N ARG A 46 -1.22 33.47 3.44
CA ARG A 46 -1.78 32.43 2.55
C ARG A 46 -1.06 32.37 1.20
N ILE A 47 -0.66 33.51 0.65
CA ILE A 47 0.17 33.54 -0.57
C ILE A 47 1.60 33.06 -0.24
N ALA A 48 2.16 33.49 0.90
CA ALA A 48 3.49 33.05 1.32
C ALA A 48 3.58 31.53 1.56
N SER A 49 2.49 30.90 2.04
CA SER A 49 2.46 29.47 2.31
C SER A 49 2.67 28.62 1.04
N VAL A 50 2.21 29.09 -0.12
CA VAL A 50 2.44 28.44 -1.42
C VAL A 50 3.93 28.21 -1.66
N PHE A 51 4.76 29.23 -1.41
CA PHE A 51 6.20 29.15 -1.62
C PHE A 51 6.92 28.37 -0.52
N ILE A 52 6.48 28.51 0.73
CA ILE A 52 7.10 27.82 1.88
C ILE A 52 6.84 26.31 1.78
N ILE A 53 5.60 25.92 1.46
CA ILE A 53 5.23 24.51 1.27
C ILE A 53 5.92 23.94 0.04
N LEU A 54 6.01 24.69 -1.07
CA LEU A 54 6.77 24.25 -2.25
C LEU A 54 8.23 23.96 -1.91
N LEU A 55 8.87 24.83 -1.11
CA LEU A 55 10.24 24.61 -0.67
C LEU A 55 10.36 23.38 0.23
N GLY A 56 9.47 23.24 1.22
CA GLY A 56 9.46 22.10 2.14
C GLY A 56 9.24 20.76 1.42
N SER A 57 8.24 20.69 0.53
CA SER A 57 7.93 19.50 -0.25
C SER A 57 9.02 19.16 -1.24
N ALA A 58 9.62 20.15 -1.92
CA ALA A 58 10.75 19.96 -2.83
C ALA A 58 11.99 19.45 -2.08
N VAL A 59 12.30 20.03 -0.92
CA VAL A 59 13.41 19.56 -0.07
C VAL A 59 13.13 18.14 0.41
N GLY A 60 11.93 17.83 0.89
CA GLY A 60 11.57 16.49 1.33
C GLY A 60 11.71 15.44 0.23
N ALA A 61 11.12 15.68 -0.94
CA ALA A 61 11.05 14.68 -2.01
C ALA A 61 12.30 14.60 -2.89
N LEU A 62 12.93 15.73 -3.23
CA LEU A 62 14.02 15.76 -4.19
C LEU A 62 15.40 15.59 -3.54
N LEU A 63 15.58 16.03 -2.28
CA LEU A 63 16.87 15.92 -1.61
C LEU A 63 17.35 14.46 -1.48
N PRO A 64 16.53 13.48 -1.04
CA PRO A 64 16.98 12.09 -0.95
C PRO A 64 17.33 11.52 -2.34
N VAL A 65 16.53 11.84 -3.37
CA VAL A 65 16.74 11.41 -4.76
C VAL A 65 18.07 11.95 -5.31
N TRP A 66 18.35 13.22 -5.06
CA TRP A 66 19.57 13.89 -5.47
C TRP A 66 20.80 13.36 -4.73
N LEU A 67 20.71 13.23 -3.40
CA LEU A 67 21.82 12.73 -2.57
C LEU A 67 22.19 11.28 -2.93
N ALA A 68 21.22 10.43 -3.26
CA ALA A 68 21.49 9.05 -3.63
C ALA A 68 22.23 8.92 -4.98
N ARG A 69 22.14 9.93 -5.85
CA ARG A 69 22.71 9.93 -7.21
C ARG A 69 23.92 10.85 -7.36
N SER A 70 24.16 11.75 -6.39
CA SER A 70 25.30 12.67 -6.41
C SER A 70 26.58 11.94 -6.01
N SER A 71 27.59 11.96 -6.89
CA SER A 71 28.93 11.45 -6.57
C SER A 71 29.77 12.42 -5.74
N LYS A 72 29.31 13.67 -5.57
CA LYS A 72 30.06 14.76 -4.91
C LYS A 72 29.87 14.77 -3.38
N LEU A 73 28.73 14.28 -2.89
CA LEU A 73 28.39 14.27 -1.46
C LEU A 73 28.26 12.83 -0.99
N ARG A 74 29.26 12.33 -0.25
CA ARG A 74 29.19 11.01 0.38
C ARG A 74 28.36 11.08 1.66
N VAL A 75 27.05 10.97 1.51
CA VAL A 75 26.13 10.89 2.64
C VAL A 75 26.27 9.53 3.34
N PRO A 76 26.31 9.47 4.67
CA PRO A 76 26.39 8.21 5.40
C PRO A 76 25.17 7.35 5.11
N LYS A 77 25.37 6.03 4.93
CA LYS A 77 24.30 5.04 4.71
C LYS A 77 23.23 5.08 5.81
N LEU A 78 23.61 5.49 7.02
CA LEU A 78 22.70 5.68 8.14
C LEU A 78 21.60 6.72 7.86
N CYS A 79 21.90 7.79 7.12
CA CYS A 79 20.91 8.83 6.82
C CYS A 79 19.79 8.28 5.91
N PHE A 80 20.15 7.52 4.87
CA PHE A 80 19.17 6.87 4.00
C PHE A 80 18.40 5.79 4.74
N PHE A 81 19.06 5.03 5.62
CA PHE A 81 18.42 4.06 6.48
C PHE A 81 17.35 4.72 7.35
N VAL A 82 17.70 5.77 8.10
CA VAL A 82 16.77 6.49 8.98
C VAL A 82 15.63 7.11 8.17
N ALA A 83 15.93 7.84 7.10
CA ALA A 83 14.89 8.47 6.26
C ALA A 83 13.90 7.45 5.67
N LYS A 84 14.40 6.29 5.22
CA LYS A 84 13.59 5.23 4.64
C LYS A 84 12.58 4.66 5.65
N TYR A 85 13.03 4.32 6.86
CA TYR A 85 12.16 3.71 7.89
C TYR A 85 11.28 4.74 8.61
N PHE A 86 11.82 5.93 8.89
CA PHE A 86 11.03 7.07 9.38
C PHE A 86 9.88 7.38 8.40
N GLY A 87 10.19 7.47 7.10
CA GLY A 87 9.21 7.70 6.05
C GLY A 87 8.11 6.64 5.95
N THR A 88 8.45 5.36 6.16
CA THR A 88 7.43 4.30 6.26
C THR A 88 6.46 4.56 7.41
N GLY A 89 6.95 4.97 8.58
CA GLY A 89 6.10 5.35 9.71
C GLY A 89 5.22 6.56 9.41
N VAL A 90 5.78 7.56 8.71
CA VAL A 90 5.04 8.74 8.27
C VAL A 90 3.86 8.38 7.37
N ILE A 91 4.09 7.59 6.32
CA ILE A 91 3.05 7.18 5.35
C ILE A 91 1.94 6.37 6.04
N ILE A 92 2.31 5.45 6.94
CA ILE A 92 1.33 4.67 7.72
C ILE A 92 0.47 5.61 8.57
N ALA A 93 1.08 6.55 9.30
CA ALA A 93 0.33 7.49 10.13
C ALA A 93 -0.55 8.44 9.30
N THR A 94 -0.09 8.89 8.13
CA THR A 94 -0.90 9.68 7.19
C THR A 94 -2.17 8.93 6.79
N ALA A 95 -2.07 7.65 6.44
CA ALA A 95 -3.22 6.83 6.07
C ALA A 95 -4.33 6.82 7.14
N PHE A 96 -3.95 6.61 8.40
CA PHE A 96 -4.93 6.50 9.50
C PHE A 96 -5.41 7.86 10.01
N MET A 97 -4.49 8.78 10.30
CA MET A 97 -4.80 9.98 11.11
C MET A 97 -5.07 11.21 10.25
N HIS A 98 -4.56 11.26 9.03
CA HIS A 98 -4.68 12.43 8.15
C HIS A 98 -5.56 12.19 6.92
N LEU A 99 -5.95 10.94 6.69
CA LEU A 99 -6.86 10.54 5.61
C LEU A 99 -8.13 9.90 6.16
N LEU A 100 -7.99 8.75 6.84
CA LEU A 100 -9.17 7.99 7.27
C LEU A 100 -9.96 8.69 8.40
N SER A 101 -9.29 9.36 9.34
CA SER A 101 -9.97 10.11 10.40
C SER A 101 -10.74 11.33 9.85
N PRO A 102 -10.13 12.25 9.06
CA PRO A 102 -10.89 13.35 8.45
C PRO A 102 -12.00 12.87 7.51
N ALA A 103 -11.80 11.74 6.81
CA ALA A 103 -12.88 11.13 6.02
C ALA A 103 -14.09 10.75 6.90
N SER A 104 -13.84 10.16 8.07
CA SER A 104 -14.88 9.83 9.03
C SER A 104 -15.60 11.07 9.55
N ASP A 105 -14.86 12.14 9.84
CA ASP A 105 -15.43 13.40 10.31
C ASP A 105 -16.31 14.05 9.23
N ASN A 106 -15.89 13.98 7.96
CA ASN A 106 -16.67 14.48 6.83
C ASN A 106 -18.00 13.73 6.63
N PHE A 107 -18.05 12.41 6.86
CA PHE A 107 -19.28 11.62 6.70
C PHE A 107 -20.24 11.74 7.90
N ARG A 108 -19.73 12.10 9.07
CA ARG A 108 -20.51 12.27 10.31
C ARG A 108 -20.94 13.72 10.56
N ASP A 109 -20.80 14.57 9.56
CA ASP A 109 -21.22 15.97 9.62
C ASP A 109 -22.75 16.08 9.74
N GLU A 110 -23.23 17.02 10.57
CA GLU A 110 -24.66 17.25 10.82
C GLU A 110 -25.44 17.52 9.51
N CYS A 111 -24.78 18.07 8.49
CA CYS A 111 -25.37 18.28 7.17
C CYS A 111 -25.70 16.99 6.40
N LEU A 112 -25.19 15.83 6.82
CA LEU A 112 -25.38 14.53 6.16
C LEU A 112 -26.27 13.56 6.93
N GLU A 113 -26.67 13.88 8.17
CA GLU A 113 -27.44 13.00 9.05
C GLU A 113 -28.76 12.52 8.40
N ASN A 114 -29.39 13.38 7.60
CA ASN A 114 -30.65 13.06 6.91
C ASN A 114 -30.47 12.36 5.56
N ILE A 115 -29.24 12.25 5.05
CA ILE A 115 -28.94 11.75 3.69
C ILE A 115 -28.30 10.36 3.76
N LEU A 116 -27.34 10.18 4.68
CA LEU A 116 -26.59 8.94 4.82
C LEU A 116 -27.01 8.23 6.12
N PRO A 117 -27.20 6.90 6.09
CA PRO A 117 -27.44 6.16 7.31
C PRO A 117 -26.19 6.17 8.20
N GLU A 118 -26.39 6.08 9.51
CA GLU A 118 -25.32 5.99 10.51
C GLU A 118 -24.50 4.72 10.28
N TYR A 119 -23.31 4.90 9.70
CA TYR A 119 -22.36 3.84 9.39
C TYR A 119 -20.97 4.44 9.20
N ASP A 120 -19.93 3.66 9.47
CA ASP A 120 -18.53 4.05 9.27
C ASP A 120 -18.13 3.94 7.79
N TRP A 121 -18.74 4.77 6.95
CA TRP A 121 -18.50 4.83 5.51
C TRP A 121 -17.02 4.98 5.15
N ALA A 122 -16.29 5.81 5.89
CA ALA A 122 -14.86 5.99 5.70
C ALA A 122 -14.08 4.66 5.85
N MET A 123 -14.33 3.91 6.93
CA MET A 123 -13.67 2.64 7.17
C MET A 123 -14.09 1.57 6.16
N GLY A 124 -15.37 1.55 5.78
CA GLY A 124 -15.90 0.64 4.76
C GLY A 124 -15.27 0.86 3.38
N ILE A 125 -15.18 2.13 2.93
CA ILE A 125 -14.54 2.50 1.66
C ILE A 125 -13.03 2.23 1.72
N GLY A 126 -12.38 2.59 2.83
CA GLY A 126 -10.97 2.32 3.06
C GLY A 126 -10.63 0.83 2.98
N LEU A 127 -11.40 -0.02 3.67
CA LEU A 127 -11.22 -1.48 3.62
C LEU A 127 -11.48 -2.06 2.23
N THR A 128 -12.53 -1.58 1.55
CA THR A 128 -12.83 -1.99 0.17
C THR A 128 -11.65 -1.65 -0.75
N THR A 129 -11.05 -0.47 -0.56
CA THR A 129 -9.89 -0.03 -1.33
C THR A 129 -8.68 -0.91 -1.05
N VAL A 130 -8.43 -1.32 0.19
CA VAL A 130 -7.36 -2.30 0.51
C VAL A 130 -7.59 -3.63 -0.21
N MET A 131 -8.82 -4.14 -0.25
CA MET A 131 -9.12 -5.38 -0.97
C MET A 131 -8.93 -5.24 -2.48
N VAL A 132 -9.31 -4.10 -3.05
CA VAL A 132 -9.08 -3.78 -4.46
C VAL A 132 -7.59 -3.65 -4.75
N MET A 133 -6.82 -2.99 -3.88
CA MET A 133 -5.37 -2.86 -4.01
C MET A 133 -4.66 -4.20 -4.05
N PHE A 134 -5.01 -5.10 -3.12
CA PHE A 134 -4.48 -6.46 -3.11
C PHE A 134 -4.85 -7.24 -4.38
N LEU A 135 -6.09 -7.09 -4.86
CA LEU A 135 -6.52 -7.70 -6.12
C LEU A 135 -5.74 -7.14 -7.31
N LEU A 136 -5.55 -5.83 -7.39
CA LEU A 136 -4.79 -5.18 -8.46
C LEU A 136 -3.35 -5.67 -8.49
N GLU A 137 -2.71 -5.84 -7.33
CA GLU A 137 -1.36 -6.38 -7.28
C GLU A 137 -1.29 -7.82 -7.79
N ILE A 138 -2.24 -8.69 -7.40
CA ILE A 138 -2.32 -10.05 -7.95
C ILE A 138 -2.54 -10.02 -9.47
N LEU A 139 -3.41 -9.14 -9.96
CA LEU A 139 -3.67 -9.03 -11.40
C LEU A 139 -2.43 -8.57 -12.15
N VAL A 140 -1.71 -7.57 -11.65
CA VAL A 140 -0.48 -7.06 -12.26
C VAL A 140 0.64 -8.09 -12.20
N SER A 141 0.75 -8.85 -11.10
CA SER A 141 1.75 -9.91 -10.99
C SER A 141 1.44 -11.11 -11.90
N ARG A 142 0.18 -11.31 -12.29
CA ARG A 142 -0.28 -12.41 -13.16
C ARG A 142 -0.26 -12.04 -14.63
N PHE A 143 -0.68 -10.82 -14.94
CA PHE A 143 -0.71 -10.25 -16.27
C PHE A 143 0.47 -9.29 -16.40
N ASP A 144 1.68 -9.84 -16.52
CA ASP A 144 2.81 -9.08 -17.03
C ASP A 144 2.40 -8.58 -18.42
N PHE A 145 1.99 -7.31 -18.53
CA PHE A 145 1.58 -6.71 -19.78
C PHE A 145 2.78 -6.74 -20.70
N GLY A 146 2.83 -7.78 -21.55
CA GLY A 146 3.91 -8.05 -22.48
C GLY A 146 4.11 -6.92 -23.47
N PHE A 147 4.84 -5.89 -23.05
CA PHE A 147 5.63 -5.06 -23.95
C PHE A 147 6.89 -5.85 -24.35
N HIS A 148 6.66 -6.99 -25.01
CA HIS A 148 7.70 -7.63 -25.81
C HIS A 148 7.94 -6.72 -27.01
N SER A 149 8.89 -5.79 -26.87
CA SER A 149 9.56 -5.18 -28.00
C SER A 149 10.15 -6.30 -28.85
N SER A 150 9.49 -6.60 -29.96
CA SER A 150 9.95 -7.54 -30.97
C SER A 150 11.23 -6.99 -31.61
N HIS A 151 12.37 -7.27 -31.01
CA HIS A 151 13.65 -7.16 -31.70
C HIS A 151 13.94 -8.49 -32.38
N GLY A 152 13.67 -8.50 -33.68
CA GLY A 152 13.91 -9.63 -34.56
C GLY A 152 15.39 -10.00 -34.60
N HIS A 153 15.68 -11.27 -34.30
CA HIS A 153 16.86 -11.94 -34.83
C HIS A 153 16.39 -12.89 -35.95
N GLN A 154 16.54 -12.42 -37.19
CA GLN A 154 16.55 -13.28 -38.36
C GLN A 154 17.79 -14.19 -38.26
N ASN A 155 17.60 -15.49 -38.10
CA ASN A 155 18.61 -16.48 -38.45
C ASN A 155 18.33 -16.93 -39.90
N PRO A 156 19.31 -16.88 -40.83
CA PRO A 156 19.10 -17.40 -42.18
C PRO A 156 19.14 -18.95 -42.17
N PRO A 157 18.43 -19.63 -43.10
CA PRO A 157 18.40 -21.07 -43.16
C PRO A 157 19.64 -21.60 -43.90
N GLY A 158 20.52 -22.30 -43.17
CA GLY A 158 21.72 -22.94 -43.72
C GLY A 158 21.61 -24.46 -43.72
N THR A 159 21.06 -25.01 -44.80
CA THR A 159 21.46 -26.23 -45.52
C THR A 159 21.83 -27.50 -44.72
N VAL A 160 20.96 -28.51 -44.87
CA VAL A 160 21.26 -29.94 -44.71
C VAL A 160 22.39 -30.35 -45.67
N MET A 161 23.50 -30.90 -45.16
CA MET A 161 24.31 -31.84 -45.94
C MET A 161 25.07 -32.84 -45.05
N THR A 162 25.08 -34.06 -45.56
CA THR A 162 25.53 -35.37 -45.08
C THR A 162 26.95 -35.50 -44.50
N ASP A 163 27.02 -36.31 -43.45
CA ASP A 163 28.04 -37.32 -43.06
C ASP A 163 29.45 -37.28 -43.70
N ARG A 164 30.49 -37.08 -42.87
CA ARG A 164 31.74 -37.85 -42.96
C ARG A 164 32.61 -37.76 -41.70
N ALA A 165 33.06 -38.93 -41.28
CA ALA A 165 33.95 -39.25 -40.17
C ALA A 165 35.28 -38.48 -40.10
N ALA A 166 35.74 -38.18 -38.88
CA ALA A 166 37.17 -38.20 -38.50
C ALA A 166 37.34 -38.29 -36.96
N LEU A 167 38.09 -39.31 -36.55
CA LEU A 167 38.46 -39.69 -35.18
C LEU A 167 39.39 -38.70 -34.47
N ARG A 168 39.32 -38.64 -33.13
CA ARG A 168 40.48 -38.68 -32.21
C ARG A 168 40.09 -38.75 -30.72
N PRO A 169 40.65 -39.69 -29.93
CA PRO A 169 40.49 -39.74 -28.47
C PRO A 169 41.76 -39.24 -27.73
N VAL A 170 41.54 -38.60 -26.58
CA VAL A 170 42.52 -38.31 -25.51
C VAL A 170 41.78 -38.69 -24.22
N GLY A 171 42.21 -39.54 -23.30
CA GLY A 171 43.55 -40.02 -22.95
C GLY A 171 43.81 -39.67 -21.48
N SER A 172 43.15 -40.35 -20.53
CA SER A 172 43.38 -40.15 -19.08
C SER A 172 43.69 -41.48 -18.40
N ARG A 173 44.97 -41.62 -18.03
CA ARG A 173 45.57 -42.70 -17.25
C ARG A 173 45.04 -42.68 -15.81
N LEU A 174 44.70 -43.83 -15.23
CA LEU A 174 44.89 -44.06 -13.81
C LEU A 174 45.28 -45.51 -13.53
N ARG A 175 46.21 -45.66 -12.59
CA ARG A 175 47.09 -46.81 -12.35
C ARG A 175 46.37 -48.03 -11.75
N ILE A 176 46.87 -49.19 -12.17
CA ILE A 176 46.69 -50.52 -11.58
C ILE A 176 47.46 -50.62 -10.26
N HIS A 177 46.87 -51.27 -9.26
CA HIS A 177 47.63 -52.05 -8.28
C HIS A 177 46.93 -53.41 -8.07
N ASP A 178 47.64 -54.48 -8.39
CA ASP A 178 47.23 -55.89 -8.33
C ASP A 178 47.16 -56.44 -6.89
N ARG A 179 46.19 -57.36 -6.65
CA ARG A 179 46.42 -58.61 -5.89
C ARG A 179 45.32 -59.67 -6.09
N GLU A 180 45.59 -60.59 -7.01
CA GLU A 180 45.48 -62.08 -6.97
C GLU A 180 45.02 -62.76 -5.64
N LEU A 181 44.30 -63.90 -5.48
CA LEU A 181 43.57 -64.92 -6.30
C LEU A 181 43.02 -66.03 -5.31
N VAL A 182 41.97 -66.80 -5.73
CA VAL A 182 41.68 -68.25 -5.42
C VAL A 182 40.80 -68.60 -4.16
N PRO A 183 39.90 -69.63 -4.15
CA PRO A 183 38.85 -70.06 -5.11
C PRO A 183 37.54 -70.69 -4.50
N SER A 184 36.55 -70.94 -5.37
CA SER A 184 35.60 -72.09 -5.44
C SER A 184 34.73 -72.55 -4.25
N SER A 185 33.39 -72.58 -4.45
CA SER A 185 32.64 -73.82 -4.77
C SER A 185 31.12 -73.59 -4.95
N SER A 186 30.63 -73.82 -6.17
CA SER A 186 29.23 -74.18 -6.54
C SER A 186 28.89 -75.60 -6.01
N PRO A 187 27.63 -76.17 -6.05
CA PRO A 187 26.62 -75.97 -7.11
C PRO A 187 25.12 -76.10 -6.75
N GLY A 188 24.29 -75.68 -7.72
CA GLY A 188 23.13 -76.48 -8.16
C GLY A 188 21.74 -75.88 -7.96
N GLY A 189 20.92 -75.99 -9.01
CA GLY A 189 19.46 -76.11 -8.87
C GLY A 189 18.62 -75.08 -9.62
N SER A 190 18.16 -75.46 -10.81
CA SER A 190 17.18 -74.77 -11.64
C SER A 190 15.73 -74.87 -11.13
N SER A 191 14.88 -74.04 -11.73
CA SER A 191 13.41 -74.09 -11.90
C SER A 191 12.45 -73.63 -10.77
N SER A 192 11.65 -72.63 -11.15
CA SER A 192 10.35 -72.15 -10.60
C SER A 192 9.29 -73.27 -10.46
N PRO A 193 8.01 -73.03 -10.03
CA PRO A 193 7.33 -71.78 -9.67
C PRO A 193 6.37 -71.86 -8.44
N VAL A 194 5.80 -70.71 -8.04
CA VAL A 194 4.42 -70.49 -7.54
C VAL A 194 3.90 -71.21 -6.26
N ALA A 195 3.38 -70.38 -5.35
CA ALA A 195 2.22 -70.55 -4.46
C ALA A 195 2.43 -70.59 -2.92
N SER A 196 1.69 -69.67 -2.30
CA SER A 196 0.94 -69.78 -1.05
C SER A 196 1.66 -69.96 0.29
N SER A 197 1.50 -68.90 1.10
CA SER A 197 0.82 -68.92 2.40
C SER A 197 1.52 -69.51 3.64
N ILE A 198 1.57 -68.61 4.64
CA ILE A 198 1.32 -68.81 6.08
C ILE A 198 2.53 -69.02 7.02
N GLU A 199 2.67 -67.97 7.84
CA GLU A 199 3.07 -67.88 9.25
C GLU A 199 4.49 -68.16 9.74
N GLY A 200 5.02 -67.12 10.40
CA GLY A 200 5.54 -67.26 11.76
C GLY A 200 6.72 -66.37 12.10
N GLY A 201 6.48 -65.15 12.64
CA GLY A 201 7.55 -64.36 13.27
C GLY A 201 7.26 -62.88 13.56
N MET A 202 6.51 -62.63 14.65
CA MET A 202 6.52 -61.45 15.57
C MET A 202 6.99 -60.06 15.10
N CYS A 203 6.15 -59.03 15.28
CA CYS A 203 6.20 -58.10 16.43
C CYS A 203 5.14 -57.00 16.27
N GLY A 204 4.33 -56.77 17.32
CA GLY A 204 3.17 -55.90 17.27
C GLY A 204 3.45 -54.40 17.35
N LYS A 205 2.45 -53.62 16.91
CA LYS A 205 2.05 -52.32 17.47
C LYS A 205 0.60 -52.01 17.08
N HIS A 206 -0.14 -51.55 18.08
CA HIS A 206 -1.58 -51.27 18.10
C HIS A 206 -1.93 -50.07 17.19
N GLN A 207 -2.96 -50.20 16.34
CA GLN A 207 -3.56 -49.09 15.59
C GLN A 207 -4.96 -48.81 16.15
N ILE A 208 -5.19 -47.58 16.61
CA ILE A 208 -6.52 -47.00 16.87
C ILE A 208 -6.80 -45.99 15.75
N PRO A 209 -7.99 -45.99 15.12
CA PRO A 209 -8.28 -45.16 13.95
C PRO A 209 -8.63 -43.73 14.39
N VAL A 210 -7.84 -42.75 13.93
CA VAL A 210 -8.18 -41.32 14.09
C VAL A 210 -9.03 -40.88 12.90
N LEU A 211 -10.27 -40.49 13.22
CA LEU A 211 -11.25 -39.90 12.32
C LEU A 211 -10.70 -38.57 11.76
N ARG A 212 -10.39 -38.52 10.45
CA ARG A 212 -10.06 -37.24 9.78
C ARG A 212 -11.34 -36.50 9.42
N HIS A 213 -11.50 -35.30 9.95
CA HIS A 213 -12.40 -34.30 9.41
C HIS A 213 -11.62 -33.51 8.34
N GLU A 214 -11.75 -33.90 7.08
CA GLU A 214 -11.22 -33.14 5.94
C GLU A 214 -12.23 -32.05 5.54
N VAL A 215 -11.93 -30.81 5.91
CA VAL A 215 -12.48 -29.64 5.21
C VAL A 215 -11.55 -29.39 4.02
N SER A 216 -12.04 -29.76 2.84
CA SER A 216 -11.36 -29.59 1.56
C SER A 216 -11.45 -28.13 1.11
N TYR A 217 -10.30 -27.47 0.97
CA TYR A 217 -10.15 -26.20 0.24
C TYR A 217 -10.06 -26.50 -1.28
N PRO A 218 -10.44 -25.56 -2.17
CA PRO A 218 -10.73 -25.84 -3.58
C PRO A 218 -9.52 -26.44 -4.35
N PRO A 219 -9.79 -27.21 -5.43
CA PRO A 219 -8.83 -28.17 -5.98
C PRO A 219 -7.77 -27.47 -6.84
N GLY A 220 -6.51 -27.81 -6.59
CA GLY A 220 -5.37 -27.33 -7.39
C GLY A 220 -4.00 -27.48 -6.73
N GLY A 221 -3.91 -28.02 -5.51
CA GLY A 221 -2.66 -28.20 -4.78
C GLY A 221 -2.19 -29.66 -4.76
N GLU A 222 -1.32 -30.04 -5.68
CA GLU A 222 -0.32 -31.06 -5.41
C GLU A 222 0.76 -30.41 -4.53
N ASN A 223 0.64 -30.62 -3.21
CA ASN A 223 1.61 -30.12 -2.25
C ASN A 223 2.84 -31.05 -2.23
N HIS A 224 4.00 -30.43 -1.98
CA HIS A 224 5.32 -31.01 -1.66
C HIS A 224 6.42 -31.03 -2.74
N LEU A 225 6.39 -30.14 -3.73
CA LEU A 225 7.54 -29.92 -4.65
C LEU A 225 7.98 -28.44 -4.81
N GLY A 226 7.57 -27.55 -3.91
CA GLY A 226 7.87 -26.11 -3.96
C GLY A 226 9.16 -25.65 -3.27
N HIS A 227 10.02 -26.55 -2.77
CA HIS A 227 11.21 -26.17 -1.99
C HIS A 227 12.56 -26.60 -2.60
N LEU A 228 12.60 -26.97 -3.88
CA LEU A 228 13.83 -27.44 -4.53
C LEU A 228 13.97 -26.95 -5.98
N ARG A 229 13.53 -25.71 -6.23
CA ARG A 229 13.98 -24.98 -7.40
C ARG A 229 14.98 -23.94 -6.93
N ASP A 230 16.22 -24.42 -6.88
CA ASP A 230 17.41 -23.59 -6.86
C ASP A 230 17.25 -22.50 -7.94
N HIS A 231 17.64 -21.28 -7.59
CA HIS A 231 17.49 -20.07 -8.39
C HIS A 231 18.20 -20.21 -9.75
N ILE A 232 17.48 -20.65 -10.79
CA ILE A 232 17.89 -20.43 -12.17
C ILE A 232 17.39 -19.04 -12.55
N GLU A 233 18.29 -18.07 -12.40
CA GLU A 233 18.45 -16.84 -13.20
C GLU A 233 17.35 -16.66 -14.28
N GLY A 234 16.28 -15.95 -13.90
CA GLY A 234 15.10 -15.71 -14.74
C GLY A 234 13.94 -14.96 -14.05
N ASP A 235 13.94 -14.88 -12.71
CA ASP A 235 12.86 -14.27 -11.89
C ASP A 235 13.04 -12.75 -11.62
N GLU A 236 13.78 -12.02 -12.45
CA GLU A 236 14.03 -10.58 -12.21
C GLU A 236 12.85 -9.70 -12.67
N HIS A 237 12.02 -10.18 -13.58
CA HIS A 237 10.94 -9.39 -14.19
C HIS A 237 9.59 -9.30 -13.43
N PRO A 238 9.04 -10.37 -12.81
CA PRO A 238 7.73 -10.27 -12.14
C PRO A 238 7.77 -9.44 -10.85
N ASN A 239 8.90 -9.45 -10.13
CA ASN A 239 9.08 -8.61 -8.93
C ASN A 239 9.25 -7.12 -9.27
N PHE A 240 9.79 -6.81 -10.45
CA PHE A 240 10.05 -5.45 -10.87
C PHE A 240 8.76 -4.69 -11.23
N ALA A 241 7.88 -5.32 -12.03
CA ALA A 241 6.60 -4.72 -12.43
C ALA A 241 5.70 -4.44 -11.22
N GLY A 242 5.65 -5.37 -10.26
CA GLY A 242 4.95 -5.19 -8.99
C GLY A 242 5.50 -4.02 -8.19
N GLN A 243 6.83 -3.97 -7.96
CA GLN A 243 7.47 -2.88 -7.23
C GLN A 243 7.22 -1.50 -7.86
N MET A 244 7.33 -1.40 -9.19
CA MET A 244 7.09 -0.13 -9.90
C MET A 244 5.62 0.27 -9.83
N THR A 245 4.71 -0.69 -9.95
CA THR A 245 3.27 -0.46 -9.82
C THR A 245 2.92 0.03 -8.42
N ALA A 246 3.44 -0.62 -7.38
CA ALA A 246 3.26 -0.19 -5.99
C ALA A 246 3.78 1.24 -5.77
N LEU A 247 4.94 1.59 -6.35
CA LEU A 247 5.51 2.93 -6.27
C LEU A 247 4.65 3.98 -6.97
N PHE A 248 4.14 3.70 -8.17
CA PHE A 248 3.25 4.63 -8.88
C PHE A 248 1.90 4.78 -8.20
N ILE A 249 1.34 3.70 -7.64
CA ILE A 249 0.08 3.77 -6.89
C ILE A 249 0.27 4.54 -5.57
N LEU A 250 1.39 4.31 -4.87
CA LEU A 250 1.77 5.11 -3.70
C LEU A 250 1.78 6.60 -4.05
N GLU A 251 2.46 6.95 -5.13
CA GLU A 251 2.62 8.33 -5.55
C GLU A 251 1.28 8.94 -5.97
N PHE A 252 0.44 8.20 -6.69
CA PHE A 252 -0.92 8.63 -7.00
C PHE A 252 -1.72 8.94 -5.74
N GLY A 253 -1.73 8.04 -4.75
CA GLY A 253 -2.44 8.23 -3.49
C GLY A 253 -1.93 9.45 -2.70
N VAL A 254 -0.61 9.62 -2.62
CA VAL A 254 0.04 10.74 -1.92
C VAL A 254 -0.20 12.08 -2.63
N ILE A 255 -0.11 12.13 -3.96
CA ILE A 255 -0.42 13.34 -4.76
C ILE A 255 -1.88 13.74 -4.55
N PHE A 256 -2.78 12.77 -4.59
CA PHE A 256 -4.20 13.05 -4.49
C PHE A 256 -4.57 13.58 -3.10
N HIS A 257 -4.05 12.98 -2.03
CA HIS A 257 -4.15 13.52 -0.67
C HIS A 257 -3.60 14.96 -0.57
N SER A 258 -2.42 15.20 -1.16
CA SER A 258 -1.76 16.50 -1.17
C SER A 258 -2.63 17.61 -1.81
N ILE A 259 -3.47 17.26 -2.80
CA ILE A 259 -4.40 18.21 -3.42
C ILE A 259 -5.49 18.64 -2.42
N PHE A 260 -6.14 17.69 -1.75
CA PHE A 260 -7.20 18.02 -0.79
C PHE A 260 -6.66 18.78 0.42
N ILE A 261 -5.48 18.40 0.92
CA ILE A 261 -4.79 19.15 1.98
C ILE A 261 -4.52 20.60 1.56
N GLY A 262 -4.05 20.82 0.33
CA GLY A 262 -3.82 22.16 -0.20
C GLY A 262 -5.09 22.99 -0.34
N LEU A 263 -6.18 22.38 -0.81
CA LEU A 263 -7.49 23.03 -0.91
C LEU A 263 -8.04 23.41 0.48
N THR A 264 -7.96 22.50 1.44
CA THR A 264 -8.39 22.72 2.82
C THR A 264 -7.60 23.86 3.47
N LEU A 265 -6.28 23.90 3.30
CA LEU A 265 -5.46 25.00 3.81
C LEU A 265 -5.85 26.36 3.20
N ALA A 266 -6.28 26.38 1.94
CA ALA A 266 -6.70 27.62 1.29
C ALA A 266 -8.00 28.20 1.88
N VAL A 267 -8.92 27.33 2.34
CA VAL A 267 -10.27 27.73 2.78
C VAL A 267 -10.50 27.66 4.29
N THR A 268 -9.54 27.15 5.06
CA THR A 268 -9.68 27.01 6.51
C THR A 268 -9.61 28.34 7.26
N GLU A 269 -10.39 28.44 8.34
CA GLU A 269 -10.37 29.54 9.31
C GLU A 269 -9.16 29.45 10.25
N ASN A 270 -8.75 28.23 10.64
CA ASN A 270 -7.60 27.99 11.52
C ASN A 270 -6.28 27.96 10.74
N PHE A 271 -6.10 28.91 9.83
CA PHE A 271 -5.01 28.89 8.85
C PHE A 271 -3.63 28.81 9.48
N THR A 272 -3.32 29.64 10.47
CA THR A 272 -1.95 29.71 11.04
C THR A 272 -1.51 28.39 11.66
N VAL A 273 -2.40 27.71 12.39
CA VAL A 273 -2.08 26.42 13.03
C VAL A 273 -1.90 25.35 11.96
N LEU A 274 -2.87 25.20 11.05
CA LEU A 274 -2.83 24.21 9.99
C LEU A 274 -1.65 24.45 9.04
N PHE A 275 -1.33 25.70 8.73
CA PHE A 275 -0.17 26.06 7.92
C PHE A 275 1.14 25.55 8.54
N VAL A 276 1.38 25.85 9.82
CA VAL A 276 2.62 25.43 10.49
C VAL A 276 2.70 23.90 10.56
N VAL A 277 1.59 23.23 10.90
CA VAL A 277 1.51 21.77 10.91
C VAL A 277 1.82 21.19 9.53
N LEU A 278 1.24 21.76 8.47
CA LEU A 278 1.39 21.27 7.10
C LEU A 278 2.79 21.46 6.52
N VAL A 279 3.53 22.49 6.93
CA VAL A 279 4.95 22.62 6.56
C VAL A 279 5.74 21.39 7.02
N PHE A 280 5.53 20.93 8.25
CA PHE A 280 6.19 19.72 8.76
C PHE A 280 5.62 18.45 8.15
N HIS A 281 4.29 18.31 8.07
CA HIS A 281 3.61 17.16 7.47
C HIS A 281 4.13 16.90 6.06
N GLN A 282 4.06 17.91 5.18
CA GLN A 282 4.42 17.79 3.77
C GLN A 282 5.93 17.52 3.60
N THR A 283 6.77 18.10 4.47
CA THR A 283 8.21 17.83 4.40
C THR A 283 8.52 16.39 4.79
N PHE A 284 7.86 15.84 5.83
CA PHE A 284 8.08 14.46 6.28
C PHE A 284 7.50 13.42 5.34
N GLU A 285 6.32 13.67 4.79
CA GLU A 285 5.73 12.81 3.77
C GLU A 285 6.58 12.82 2.50
N GLY A 286 7.05 14.00 2.09
CA GLY A 286 8.00 14.16 0.98
C GLY A 286 9.31 13.42 1.23
N LEU A 287 9.86 13.48 2.45
CA LEU A 287 11.05 12.73 2.84
C LEU A 287 10.85 11.22 2.69
N GLY A 288 9.68 10.71 3.08
CA GLY A 288 9.32 9.30 2.94
C GLY A 288 9.21 8.87 1.49
N LEU A 289 8.46 9.61 0.67
CA LEU A 289 8.36 9.40 -0.77
C LEU A 289 9.73 9.49 -1.45
N GLY A 290 10.50 10.54 -1.17
CA GLY A 290 11.82 10.79 -1.73
C GLY A 290 12.81 9.68 -1.40
N ALA A 291 12.81 9.17 -0.16
CA ALA A 291 13.64 8.03 0.23
C ALA A 291 13.29 6.77 -0.58
N ARG A 292 12.01 6.56 -0.89
CA ARG A 292 11.55 5.42 -1.72
C ARG A 292 11.95 5.57 -3.17
N LEU A 293 11.76 6.75 -3.77
CA LEU A 293 12.23 7.08 -5.12
C LEU A 293 13.77 6.98 -5.24
N ALA A 294 14.49 7.26 -4.15
CA ALA A 294 15.94 7.16 -4.08
C ALA A 294 16.44 5.72 -4.11
N THR A 295 15.76 4.79 -3.42
CA THR A 295 16.17 3.39 -3.32
C THR A 295 15.51 2.46 -4.34
N ALA A 296 14.49 2.91 -5.06
CA ALA A 296 13.85 2.16 -6.13
C ALA A 296 14.84 1.86 -7.27
N THR A 297 14.77 0.64 -7.80
CA THR A 297 15.50 0.22 -9.00
C THR A 297 14.74 0.69 -10.24
N TRP A 298 15.38 1.50 -11.08
CA TRP A 298 14.76 2.06 -12.30
C TRP A 298 15.23 1.30 -13.54
N PRO A 299 14.41 1.15 -14.60
CA PRO A 299 14.82 0.44 -15.80
C PRO A 299 16.03 1.12 -16.46
N PRO A 300 16.95 0.36 -17.09
CA PRO A 300 18.13 0.92 -17.75
C PRO A 300 17.81 1.97 -18.82
N ASP A 301 16.71 1.76 -19.56
CA ASP A 301 16.32 2.58 -20.71
C ASP A 301 15.33 3.72 -20.36
N ALA A 302 14.54 3.55 -19.30
CA ALA A 302 13.54 4.52 -18.87
C ALA A 302 14.15 5.55 -17.91
N ARG A 303 14.91 6.49 -18.51
CA ARG A 303 15.33 7.81 -17.99
C ARG A 303 15.62 7.86 -16.48
N ARG A 304 16.91 8.02 -16.14
CA ARG A 304 17.41 8.45 -14.81
C ARG A 304 16.69 9.66 -14.18
N TRP A 305 15.86 10.37 -14.95
CA TRP A 305 15.09 11.53 -14.56
C TRP A 305 13.72 11.21 -13.95
N THR A 306 13.16 10.02 -14.18
CA THR A 306 11.84 9.62 -13.64
C THR A 306 11.66 9.94 -12.15
N PRO A 307 12.56 9.55 -11.22
CA PRO A 307 12.41 9.87 -9.80
C PRO A 307 12.42 11.38 -9.50
N TYR A 308 13.11 12.19 -10.32
CA TYR A 308 13.07 13.65 -10.19
C TYR A 308 11.75 14.23 -10.68
N VAL A 309 11.20 13.69 -11.77
CA VAL A 309 9.87 14.09 -12.28
C VAL A 309 8.82 13.79 -11.22
N LEU A 310 8.81 12.57 -10.69
CA LEU A 310 7.87 12.12 -9.66
C LEU A 310 7.96 12.98 -8.39
N GLY A 311 9.16 13.18 -7.87
CA GLY A 311 9.36 14.09 -6.72
C GLY A 311 8.98 15.54 -7.00
N THR A 312 9.10 16.00 -8.25
CA THR A 312 8.68 17.35 -8.65
C THR A 312 7.16 17.44 -8.74
N VAL A 313 6.48 16.44 -9.31
CA VAL A 313 5.01 16.39 -9.37
C VAL A 313 4.43 16.43 -7.96
N TYR A 314 4.99 15.66 -7.02
CA TYR A 314 4.64 15.76 -5.60
C TYR A 314 4.88 17.16 -5.04
N ALA A 315 6.04 17.76 -5.30
CA ALA A 315 6.37 19.06 -4.72
C ALA A 315 5.41 20.18 -5.17
N PHE A 316 4.94 20.13 -6.41
CA PHE A 316 4.05 21.14 -7.00
C PHE A 316 2.55 20.89 -6.75
N SER A 317 2.14 19.68 -6.37
CA SER A 317 0.71 19.35 -6.21
C SER A 317 0.02 20.21 -5.14
N THR A 318 0.57 20.30 -3.92
CA THR A 318 -0.01 21.09 -2.82
C THR A 318 -0.01 22.59 -3.11
N PRO A 319 1.10 23.22 -3.56
CA PRO A 319 1.11 24.64 -3.92
C PRO A 319 0.11 24.99 -5.03
N LEU A 320 -0.04 24.12 -6.03
CA LEU A 320 -1.03 24.28 -7.09
C LEU A 320 -2.45 24.22 -6.51
N ALA A 321 -2.73 23.24 -5.65
CA ALA A 321 -4.01 23.09 -4.99
C ALA A 321 -4.36 24.28 -4.08
N ILE A 322 -3.40 24.79 -3.29
CA ILE A 322 -3.58 26.02 -2.48
C ILE A 322 -3.94 27.19 -3.41
N SER A 323 -3.19 27.37 -4.51
CA SER A 323 -3.42 28.46 -5.46
C SER A 323 -4.83 28.38 -6.07
N ILE A 324 -5.26 27.18 -6.48
CA ILE A 324 -6.62 26.94 -6.99
C ILE A 324 -7.65 27.22 -5.90
N GLY A 325 -7.44 26.75 -4.68
CA GLY A 325 -8.34 26.97 -3.55
C GLY A 325 -8.52 28.45 -3.20
N LEU A 326 -7.44 29.24 -3.25
CA LEU A 326 -7.47 30.69 -3.01
C LEU A 326 -8.20 31.48 -4.11
N ILE A 327 -8.22 30.96 -5.33
CA ILE A 327 -8.97 31.53 -6.46
C ILE A 327 -10.44 31.10 -6.37
N ALA A 328 -10.70 29.81 -6.18
CA ALA A 328 -12.04 29.22 -6.15
C ALA A 328 -12.87 29.71 -4.97
N SER A 329 -12.25 29.98 -3.82
CA SER A 329 -12.91 30.55 -2.65
C SER A 329 -13.52 31.94 -2.89
N GLN A 330 -13.19 32.60 -4.01
CA GLN A 330 -13.72 33.91 -4.37
C GLN A 330 -15.04 33.84 -5.16
N SER A 331 -15.33 32.70 -5.79
CA SER A 331 -16.35 32.62 -6.85
C SER A 331 -17.37 31.50 -6.68
N ILE A 332 -17.19 30.59 -5.73
CA ILE A 332 -18.04 29.39 -5.63
C ILE A 332 -18.67 29.26 -4.24
N SER A 333 -19.97 29.53 -4.16
CA SER A 333 -20.83 28.99 -3.10
C SER A 333 -21.05 27.51 -3.37
N LEU A 334 -20.07 26.67 -3.03
CA LEU A 334 -20.24 25.23 -3.11
C LEU A 334 -21.28 24.81 -2.08
N GLU A 335 -22.20 23.95 -2.50
CA GLU A 335 -23.10 23.24 -1.59
C GLU A 335 -22.25 22.43 -0.59
N ALA A 336 -22.36 22.75 0.70
CA ALA A 336 -21.47 22.20 1.72
C ALA A 336 -21.58 20.67 1.78
N THR A 337 -22.79 20.14 1.61
CA THR A 337 -23.11 18.71 1.59
C THR A 337 -22.30 17.96 0.53
N THR A 338 -22.31 18.44 -0.72
CA THR A 338 -21.59 17.78 -1.82
C THR A 338 -20.08 17.80 -1.59
N SER A 339 -19.53 18.91 -1.09
CA SER A 339 -18.09 19.00 -0.79
C SER A 339 -17.68 18.01 0.29
N LYS A 340 -18.49 17.83 1.34
CA LYS A 340 -18.20 16.90 2.45
C LYS A 340 -18.20 15.46 1.99
N ILE A 341 -19.20 15.04 1.19
CA ILE A 341 -19.26 13.68 0.62
C ILE A 341 -18.04 13.44 -0.27
N VAL A 342 -17.74 14.36 -1.18
CA VAL A 342 -16.63 14.23 -2.11
C VAL A 342 -15.29 14.11 -1.37
N ASN A 343 -15.02 14.99 -0.41
CA ASN A 343 -13.82 14.92 0.41
C ASN A 343 -13.76 13.60 1.21
N GLY A 344 -14.86 13.21 1.86
CA GLY A 344 -14.92 11.96 2.64
C GLY A 344 -14.63 10.71 1.81
N VAL A 345 -15.23 10.60 0.61
CA VAL A 345 -14.99 9.45 -0.30
C VAL A 345 -13.53 9.43 -0.74
N PHE A 346 -13.01 10.57 -1.17
CA PHE A 346 -11.67 10.67 -1.73
C PHE A 346 -10.56 10.47 -0.68
N ASP A 347 -10.76 11.00 0.53
CA ASP A 347 -9.85 10.77 1.66
C ASP A 347 -9.90 9.31 2.12
N ALA A 348 -11.08 8.66 2.12
CA ALA A 348 -11.20 7.24 2.47
C ALA A 348 -10.51 6.32 1.44
N ILE A 349 -10.67 6.60 0.14
CA ILE A 349 -9.97 5.85 -0.93
C ILE A 349 -8.46 6.04 -0.81
N SER A 350 -8.00 7.29 -0.66
CA SER A 350 -6.56 7.57 -0.51
C SER A 350 -5.99 6.92 0.74
N GLY A 351 -6.72 6.99 1.86
CA GLY A 351 -6.35 6.35 3.12
C GLY A 351 -6.22 4.83 2.95
N GLY A 352 -7.15 4.20 2.23
CA GLY A 352 -7.06 2.78 1.87
C GLY A 352 -5.83 2.44 1.03
N ILE A 353 -5.52 3.23 -0.01
CA ILE A 353 -4.31 3.05 -0.83
C ILE A 353 -3.05 3.15 0.04
N LEU A 354 -2.90 4.24 0.82
CA LEU A 354 -1.72 4.45 1.66
C LEU A 354 -1.63 3.43 2.80
N MET A 355 -2.75 2.93 3.31
CA MET A 355 -2.77 1.88 4.32
C MET A 355 -2.23 0.56 3.77
N TYR A 356 -2.71 0.13 2.59
CA TYR A 356 -2.19 -1.05 1.91
C TYR A 356 -0.69 -0.91 1.65
N THR A 357 -0.30 0.18 0.99
CA THR A 357 1.11 0.38 0.64
C THR A 357 1.99 0.55 1.87
N GLY A 358 1.55 1.27 2.90
CA GLY A 358 2.31 1.46 4.13
C GLY A 358 2.55 0.15 4.90
N LEU A 359 1.51 -0.67 5.07
CA LEU A 359 1.58 -1.89 5.86
C LEU A 359 2.15 -3.09 5.08
N VAL A 360 1.72 -3.29 3.85
CA VAL A 360 2.10 -4.45 3.03
C VAL A 360 3.38 -4.14 2.25
N GLU A 361 3.34 -3.13 1.38
CA GLU A 361 4.45 -2.84 0.46
C GLU A 361 5.69 -2.25 1.14
N LEU A 362 5.51 -1.44 2.19
CA LEU A 362 6.62 -0.77 2.85
C LEU A 362 7.06 -1.49 4.13
N LEU A 363 6.14 -1.84 5.02
CA LEU A 363 6.50 -2.45 6.30
C LEU A 363 6.75 -3.96 6.17
N ALA A 364 5.78 -4.74 5.69
CA ALA A 364 5.94 -6.18 5.57
C ALA A 364 7.06 -6.56 4.60
N HIS A 365 7.13 -5.94 3.43
CA HIS A 365 8.18 -6.24 2.46
C HIS A 365 9.59 -5.95 2.97
N GLU A 366 9.80 -4.84 3.69
CA GLU A 366 11.13 -4.46 4.19
C GLU A 366 11.62 -5.28 5.39
N PHE A 367 10.71 -5.77 6.24
CA PHE A 367 11.10 -6.52 7.45
C PHE A 367 10.98 -8.04 7.26
N MET A 368 9.93 -8.50 6.57
CA MET A 368 9.60 -9.93 6.46
C MET A 368 10.00 -10.55 5.13
N PHE A 369 10.03 -9.78 4.03
CA PHE A 369 10.35 -10.34 2.70
C PHE A 369 11.77 -10.01 2.23
N ASN A 370 12.37 -8.91 2.71
CA ASN A 370 13.74 -8.54 2.39
C ASN A 370 14.76 -9.53 3.01
N PRO A 371 15.53 -10.29 2.19
CA PRO A 371 16.50 -11.27 2.66
C PRO A 371 17.62 -10.67 3.52
N GLU A 372 18.05 -9.45 3.20
CA GLU A 372 19.10 -8.74 3.95
C GLU A 372 18.63 -8.41 5.36
N MET A 373 17.37 -7.98 5.50
CA MET A 373 16.83 -7.65 6.81
C MET A 373 16.53 -8.86 7.67
N ARG A 374 16.09 -9.96 7.07
CA ARG A 374 15.91 -11.24 7.77
C ARG A 374 17.20 -11.82 8.33
N LYS A 375 18.33 -11.62 7.64
CA LYS A 375 19.65 -12.11 8.07
C LYS A 375 20.35 -11.16 9.05
N ALA A 376 19.90 -9.92 9.16
CA ALA A 376 20.49 -8.94 10.07
C ALA A 376 20.23 -9.28 11.54
N GLY A 377 21.13 -8.85 12.42
CA GLY A 377 20.97 -9.02 13.86
C GLY A 377 19.74 -8.29 14.40
N LEU A 378 19.15 -8.83 15.48
CA LEU A 378 17.95 -8.29 16.12
C LEU A 378 18.08 -6.79 16.47
N GLN A 379 19.27 -6.34 16.86
CA GLN A 379 19.52 -4.92 17.17
C GLN A 379 19.27 -4.00 15.97
N MET A 380 19.66 -4.41 14.76
CA MET A 380 19.42 -3.62 13.55
C MET A 380 17.93 -3.58 13.21
N GLN A 381 17.24 -4.71 13.33
CA GLN A 381 15.79 -4.80 13.10
C GLN A 381 15.02 -3.92 14.10
N LEU A 382 15.36 -3.98 15.39
CA LEU A 382 14.76 -3.14 16.42
C LEU A 382 15.07 -1.65 16.21
N CYS A 383 16.28 -1.31 15.74
CA CYS A 383 16.64 0.06 15.39
C CYS A 383 15.82 0.58 14.19
N ALA A 384 15.67 -0.22 13.14
CA ALA A 384 14.83 0.10 11.98
C ALA A 384 13.37 0.31 12.41
N TYR A 385 12.84 -0.62 13.22
CA TYR A 385 11.47 -0.56 13.70
C TYR A 385 11.24 0.63 14.65
N GLY A 386 12.24 0.98 15.48
CA GLY A 386 12.24 2.20 16.28
C GLY A 386 12.14 3.47 15.41
N CYS A 387 12.81 3.52 14.25
CA CYS A 387 12.67 4.63 13.31
C CYS A 387 11.25 4.75 12.74
N VAL A 388 10.60 3.62 12.43
CA VAL A 388 9.19 3.58 11.99
C VAL A 388 8.28 4.18 13.08
N PHE A 389 8.44 3.76 14.34
CA PHE A 389 7.65 4.30 15.45
C PHE A 389 7.84 5.79 15.65
N VAL A 390 9.07 6.30 15.50
CA VAL A 390 9.32 7.75 15.58
C VAL A 390 8.57 8.48 14.48
N GLY A 391 8.54 7.95 13.25
CA GLY A 391 7.74 8.50 12.15
C GLY A 391 6.26 8.54 12.47
N VAL A 392 5.70 7.42 12.96
CA VAL A 392 4.28 7.35 13.38
C VAL A 392 3.98 8.36 14.48
N PHE A 393 4.83 8.41 15.50
CA PHE A 393 4.65 9.28 16.66
C PHE A 393 4.67 10.77 16.28
N VAL A 394 5.64 11.19 15.45
CA VAL A 394 5.72 12.58 14.99
C VAL A 394 4.49 12.96 14.18
N MET A 395 4.04 12.11 13.27
CA MET A 395 2.84 12.39 12.47
C MET A 395 1.56 12.39 13.30
N ALA A 396 1.48 11.57 14.33
CA ALA A 396 0.37 11.58 15.29
C ALA A 396 0.33 12.87 16.11
N LEU A 397 1.49 13.38 16.54
CA LEU A 397 1.57 14.68 17.21
C LEU A 397 1.10 15.82 16.30
N LEU A 398 1.48 15.77 15.02
CA LEU A 398 1.00 16.73 14.03
C LEU A 398 -0.52 16.63 13.82
N ALA A 399 -1.08 15.42 13.75
CA ALA A 399 -2.53 15.20 13.63
C ALA A 399 -3.30 15.76 14.82
N LYS A 400 -2.79 15.58 16.03
CA LYS A 400 -3.41 16.08 17.26
C LYS A 400 -3.26 17.60 17.44
N TRP A 401 -2.37 18.23 16.67
CA TRP A 401 -2.12 19.68 16.75
C TRP A 401 -2.82 20.46 15.64
N ALA A 402 -3.04 19.84 14.48
CA ALA A 402 -3.99 20.31 13.47
C ALA A 402 -5.41 20.37 14.05
#